data_AF-A0A269XF38-F1
#
_entry.id   AF-A0A269XF38-F1
#
_cell.length_a   1.000
_cell.length_b   1.000
_cell.length_c   1.000
_cell.angle_alpha   90.00
_cell.angle_beta   90.00
_cell.angle_gamma   90.00
#
_symmetry.space_group_name_H-M   'P 1'
#
loop_
_entity.id
_entity.type
_entity.pdbx_description
1 polymer ?
#
loop_
_entity_poly.entity_id
_entity_poly.type
_entity_poly.pdbx_seq_one_letter_code
_entity_poly.pdbx_strand_id
1 'polypeptide(L)' 'QVKIRGFRIELSEIEKAIEAIRDINKAVVIVREHEQDKQIVAYYEASQPQSTSHLKEVLSETLPDYMIPIHF' A
#
# COMPACT_ATOMS: atom_id res chain seq x y z
N GLN A 1 -3.48 -13.03 1.49
CA GLN A 1 -2.09 -13.23 1.94
C GLN A 1 -1.12 -13.61 0.83
N VAL A 2 0.07 -13.01 0.86
CA VAL A 2 1.18 -13.26 -0.08
C VAL A 2 2.51 -13.39 0.66
N LYS A 3 3.51 -14.03 0.05
CA LYS A 3 4.88 -14.04 0.54
C LYS A 3 5.76 -13.11 -0.29
N ILE A 4 6.38 -12.13 0.36
CA ILE A 4 7.29 -11.15 -0.26
C ILE A 4 8.54 -11.04 0.61
N ARG A 5 9.72 -11.29 0.04
CA ARG A 5 11.02 -11.15 0.72
C ARG A 5 11.09 -11.82 2.11
N GLY A 6 10.46 -12.98 2.26
CA GLY A 6 10.39 -13.74 3.52
C GLY A 6 9.24 -13.36 4.47
N PHE A 7 8.53 -12.26 4.21
CA PHE A 7 7.40 -11.79 5.00
C PHE A 7 6.08 -12.35 4.48
N ARG A 8 5.18 -12.66 5.41
CA ARG A 8 3.81 -13.07 5.13
C ARG A 8 2.93 -11.83 5.28
N ILE A 9 2.43 -11.28 4.18
CA ILE A 9 1.74 -9.98 4.13
C ILE A 9 0.27 -10.18 3.79
N GLU A 10 -0.61 -9.52 4.53
CA GLU A 10 -2.03 -9.39 4.21
C GLU A 10 -2.29 -8.10 3.44
N LEU A 11 -2.60 -8.21 2.15
CA LEU A 11 -2.84 -7.02 1.32
C LEU A 11 -4.05 -6.22 1.81
N SER A 12 -5.05 -6.89 2.39
CA SER A 12 -6.23 -6.24 2.96
C SER A 12 -5.94 -5.41 4.20
N GLU A 13 -4.81 -5.64 4.89
CA GLU A 13 -4.35 -4.77 5.97
C GLU A 13 -3.86 -3.42 5.42
N ILE A 14 -3.10 -3.49 4.31
CA ILE A 14 -2.59 -2.31 3.61
C ILE A 14 -3.76 -1.53 2.97
N GLU A 15 -4.72 -2.23 2.34
CA GLU A 15 -5.93 -1.61 1.78
C GLU A 15 -6.69 -0.81 2.84
N LYS A 16 -6.96 -1.42 4.01
CA LYS A 16 -7.66 -0.76 5.11
C LYS A 16 -6.88 0.44 5.67
N ALA A 17 -5.56 0.34 5.76
CA ALA A 17 -4.74 1.45 6.21
C ALA A 17 -4.80 2.62 5.23
N ILE A 18 -4.81 2.36 3.92
CA ILE A 18 -4.98 3.39 2.89
C ILE A 18 -6.40 3.98 2.95
N GLU A 19 -7.43 3.15 3.11
CA GLU A 19 -8.83 3.60 3.23
C GLU A 19 -9.13 4.39 4.52
N ALA A 20 -8.25 4.32 5.53
CA ALA A 20 -8.35 5.13 6.73
C ALA A 20 -7.84 6.58 6.53
N ILE A 21 -7.15 6.86 5.42
CA ILE A 21 -6.66 8.19 5.09
C ILE A 21 -7.84 9.05 4.60
N ARG A 22 -7.89 10.31 5.07
CA ARG A 22 -8.93 11.25 4.67
C ARG A 22 -8.96 11.40 3.14
N ASP A 23 -10.17 11.53 2.61
CA ASP A 23 -10.48 11.70 1.18
C ASP A 23 -10.21 10.48 0.30
N ILE A 24 -9.71 9.35 0.84
CA ILE A 24 -9.66 8.07 0.12
C ILE A 24 -10.96 7.31 0.35
N ASN A 25 -11.61 6.91 -0.74
CA ASN A 25 -12.90 6.21 -0.69
C ASN A 25 -12.73 4.68 -0.75
N LYS A 26 -11.72 4.22 -1.50
CA LYS A 26 -11.45 2.81 -1.74
C LYS A 26 -10.00 2.59 -2.13
N ALA A 27 -9.42 1.47 -1.72
CA ALA A 27 -8.10 1.04 -2.14
C ALA A 27 -8.10 -0.43 -2.59
N VAL A 28 -7.20 -0.75 -3.52
CA VAL A 28 -6.87 -2.12 -3.90
C VAL A 28 -5.37 -2.24 -3.94
N VAL A 29 -4.83 -3.25 -3.27
CA VAL A 29 -3.39 -3.50 -3.20
C VAL A 29 -3.08 -4.82 -3.89
N ILE A 30 -2.13 -4.76 -4.82
CA ILE A 30 -1.67 -5.93 -5.57
C ILE A 30 -0.17 -6.13 -5.39
N VAL A 31 0.27 -7.33 -5.72
CA VAL A 31 1.69 -7.61 -5.92
C VAL A 31 1.95 -7.71 -7.42
N ARG A 32 2.90 -6.91 -7.91
CA ARG A 32 3.45 -7.07 -9.25
C ARG A 32 4.81 -7.74 -9.16
N GLU A 33 5.04 -8.68 -10.09
CA GLU A 33 6.38 -9.22 -10.31
C GLU A 33 7.15 -8.24 -11.20
N HIS A 34 8.31 -7.81 -10.74
CA HIS A 34 9.22 -6.94 -11.48
C HIS A 34 10.60 -7.59 -11.47
N GLU A 35 11.01 -8.12 -12.61
CA GLU A 35 12.21 -8.94 -12.77
C GLU A 35 12.23 -10.12 -11.79
N GLN A 36 13.12 -10.11 -10.79
CA GLN A 36 13.26 -11.14 -9.77
C GLN A 36 12.66 -10.73 -8.41
N ASP A 37 11.94 -9.62 -8.35
CA ASP A 37 11.39 -9.09 -7.10
C ASP A 37 9.86 -8.92 -7.15
N LYS A 38 9.26 -8.90 -5.97
CA LYS A 38 7.82 -8.68 -5.78
C LYS A 38 7.60 -7.31 -5.19
N GLN A 39 6.84 -6.50 -5.91
CA GLN A 39 6.57 -5.12 -5.57
C GLN A 39 5.12 -4.96 -5.13
N ILE A 40 4.91 -4.28 -4.01
CA ILE A 40 3.57 -3.90 -3.55
C ILE A 40 3.17 -2.62 -4.27
N VAL A 41 2.02 -2.66 -4.95
CA VAL A 41 1.45 -1.54 -5.69
C VAL A 41 0.04 -1.31 -5.18
N ALA A 42 -0.27 -0.07 -4.84
CA ALA A 42 -1.61 0.35 -4.45
C ALA A 42 -2.28 1.12 -5.59
N TYR A 43 -3.59 0.95 -5.71
CA TYR A 43 -4.47 1.79 -6.49
C TYR A 43 -5.57 2.29 -5.56
N TYR A 44 -5.97 3.54 -5.70
CA TYR A 44 -6.99 4.12 -4.85
C TYR A 44 -7.85 5.14 -5.60
N GLU A 45 -9.05 5.34 -5.11
CA GLU A 45 -9.94 6.43 -5.51
C GLU A 45 -9.93 7.47 -4.40
N ALA A 46 -9.68 8.74 -4.76
CA ALA A 46 -9.69 9.84 -3.82
C ALA A 46 -10.54 11.01 -4.31
N SER A 47 -11.24 11.63 -3.35
CA SER A 47 -12.05 12.83 -3.56
C SER A 47 -11.20 14.09 -3.74
N GLN A 48 -9.93 14.03 -3.31
CA GLN A 48 -8.92 15.07 -3.49
C GLN A 48 -7.57 14.44 -3.87
N PRO A 49 -6.73 15.12 -4.68
CA PRO A 49 -5.40 14.62 -5.01
C PRO A 49 -4.55 14.35 -3.77
N GLN A 50 -3.94 13.16 -3.69
CA GLN A 50 -3.03 12.79 -2.62
C GLN A 50 -1.59 12.80 -3.13
N SER A 51 -0.66 13.30 -2.32
CA SER A 51 0.76 13.19 -2.64
C SER A 51 1.28 11.83 -2.21
N THR A 52 2.13 11.21 -3.03
CA THR A 52 2.71 9.89 -2.72
C THR A 52 3.58 9.91 -1.46
N SER A 53 4.21 11.05 -1.16
CA SER A 53 4.98 11.23 0.08
C SER A 53 4.08 11.24 1.32
N HIS A 54 2.93 11.93 1.24
CA HIS A 54 1.96 11.95 2.34
C HIS A 54 1.39 10.56 2.62
N LEU A 55 1.02 9.81 1.59
CA LEU A 55 0.53 8.44 1.74
C LEU A 55 1.57 7.55 2.43
N LYS A 56 2.84 7.63 2.02
CA LYS A 56 3.92 6.84 2.64
C LYS A 56 4.15 7.22 4.10
N GLU A 57 4.15 8.50 4.42
CA GLU A 57 4.30 9.01 5.78
C GLU A 57 3.21 8.45 6.70
N VAL A 58 1.94 8.63 6.32
CA VAL A 58 0.79 8.17 7.13
C VAL A 58 0.82 6.64 7.31
N LEU A 59 1.09 5.89 6.25
CA LEU A 59 1.15 4.43 6.34
C LEU A 59 2.31 3.96 7.24
N SER A 60 3.45 4.65 7.24
CA SER A 60 4.61 4.29 8.07
C SER A 60 4.38 4.46 9.57
N GLU A 61 3.35 5.22 9.98
CA GLU A 61 2.98 5.34 11.40
C GLU A 61 2.39 4.05 11.97
N THR A 62 1.83 3.18 11.12
CA THR A 62 1.06 2.01 11.56
C THR A 62 1.50 0.70 10.91
N LEU A 63 2.12 0.76 9.73
CA LEU A 63 2.59 -0.41 9.00
C LEU A 63 4.12 -0.48 9.01
N PRO A 64 4.71 -1.68 9.09
CA PRO A 64 6.14 -1.87 8.87
C PRO A 64 6.57 -1.47 7.45
N ASP A 65 7.81 -1.00 7.28
CA ASP A 65 8.37 -0.53 6.00
C ASP A 65 8.19 -1.51 4.83
N TYR A 66 8.27 -2.82 5.08
CA TYR A 66 8.14 -3.85 4.03
C TYR A 66 6.70 -4.03 3.52
N MET A 67 5.70 -3.43 4.17
CA MET A 67 4.30 -3.41 3.73
C MET A 67 3.94 -2.14 2.95
N ILE A 68 4.79 -1.11 2.98
CA ILE A 68 4.52 0.17 2.34
C ILE A 68 4.57 -0.01 0.80
N PRO A 69 3.50 0.33 0.05
CA PRO A 69 3.53 0.27 -1.40
C PRO A 69 4.64 1.15 -1.97
N ILE A 70 5.35 0.61 -2.96
CA ILE A 70 6.41 1.38 -3.64
C ILE A 70 5.84 2.30 -4.72
N HIS A 71 4.66 1.96 -5.25
CA HIS A 71 3.89 2.69 -6.26
C HIS A 71 2.43 2.85 -5.80
N PHE A 72 1.84 3.98 -6.18
CA PHE A 72 0.48 4.42 -5.88
C PHE A 72 -0.14 5.03 -7.14
#